data_AF-A0A1E1W100-F1
#
_entry.id   AF-A0A1E1W100-F1
#
_cell.length_a   1.000
_cell.length_b   1.000
_cell.length_c   1.000
_cell.angle_alpha   90.00
_cell.angle_beta   90.00
_cell.angle_gamma   90.00
#
_symmetry.space_group_name_H-M   'P 1'
#
loop_
_entity.id
_entity.type
_entity.pdbx_description
1 polymer ?
#
loop_
_entity_poly.entity_id
_entity_poly.type
_entity_poly.pdbx_seq_one_letter_code
_entity_poly.pdbx_strand_id
1 'polypeptide(L)'
;MLNQTATEALLSATYVENYLDCVENLPNDLQRHLSRMRELDVTYRECVRDAESYLALCIAPHTEEKRRQRAAIRLQTSLVTAQEIGDEKLQVVQVLQDLIDNKQRGLDGDHKKLVTCLDVNTNGGTSKKDPSPPAEPVRLEKEATTPPEQQTPTPPP
;
A
#
# COMPACT_ATOMS: atom_id res chain seq x y z
N MET A 1 6.80 18.84 -41.18
CA MET A 1 5.83 18.02 -40.40
C MET A 1 6.29 16.58 -40.19
N LEU A 2 6.88 15.86 -41.17
CA LEU A 2 7.36 14.47 -41.02
C LEU A 2 8.12 14.15 -39.71
N ASN A 3 9.02 15.03 -39.24
CA ASN A 3 9.79 14.80 -38.01
C ASN A 3 8.93 14.82 -36.72
N GLN A 4 7.85 15.62 -36.70
CA GLN A 4 6.97 15.73 -35.53
C GLN A 4 6.10 14.47 -35.40
N THR A 5 5.47 14.04 -36.49
CA THR A 5 4.68 12.80 -36.52
C THR A 5 5.53 11.56 -36.21
N ALA A 6 6.80 11.54 -36.64
CA ALA A 6 7.74 10.49 -36.25
C ALA A 6 8.05 10.51 -34.74
N THR A 7 8.14 11.71 -34.13
CA THR A 7 8.35 11.89 -32.68
C THR A 7 7.12 11.46 -31.87
N GLU A 8 5.92 11.86 -32.31
CA GLU A 8 4.64 11.42 -31.71
C GLU A 8 4.48 9.89 -31.78
N ALA A 9 4.78 9.29 -32.93
CA ALA A 9 4.73 7.83 -33.11
C ALA A 9 5.74 7.10 -32.22
N LEU A 10 6.97 7.63 -32.09
CA LEU A 10 7.99 7.06 -31.20
C LEU A 10 7.57 7.11 -29.72
N LEU A 11 7.11 8.28 -29.25
CA LEU A 11 6.61 8.43 -27.86
C LEU A 11 5.39 7.54 -27.58
N SER A 12 4.51 7.39 -28.57
CA SER A 12 3.35 6.48 -28.47
C SER A 12 3.78 5.02 -28.39
N ALA A 13 4.75 4.61 -29.21
CA ALA A 13 5.31 3.26 -29.19
C ALA A 13 5.97 2.94 -27.83
N THR A 14 6.83 3.82 -27.32
CA THR A 14 7.47 3.65 -26.00
C THR A 14 6.45 3.58 -24.86
N TYR A 15 5.43 4.43 -24.85
CA TYR A 15 4.39 4.39 -23.82
C TYR A 15 3.60 3.07 -23.86
N VAL A 16 3.21 2.60 -25.05
CA VAL A 16 2.48 1.34 -25.21
C VAL A 16 3.36 0.13 -24.88
N GLU A 17 4.63 0.12 -25.28
CA GLU A 17 5.59 -0.93 -24.96
C GLU A 17 5.78 -1.07 -23.44
N ASN A 18 6.05 0.04 -22.75
CA ASN A 18 6.19 0.05 -21.29
C ASN A 18 4.87 -0.31 -20.58
N TYR A 19 3.71 0.05 -21.14
CA TYR A 19 2.40 -0.35 -20.61
C TYR A 19 2.14 -1.85 -20.74
N LEU A 20 2.47 -2.44 -21.89
CA LEU A 20 2.33 -3.88 -22.12
C LEU A 20 3.27 -4.69 -21.21
N ASP A 21 4.52 -4.27 -21.05
CA ASP A 21 5.45 -4.86 -20.08
C ASP A 21 4.90 -4.81 -18.63
N CYS A 22 4.21 -3.72 -18.25
CA CYS A 22 3.52 -3.65 -16.96
C CYS A 22 2.36 -4.65 -16.87
N VAL A 23 1.56 -4.83 -17.92
CA VAL A 23 0.42 -5.76 -17.91
C VAL A 23 0.88 -7.22 -17.93
N GLU A 24 1.96 -7.54 -18.65
CA GLU A 24 2.46 -8.90 -18.82
C GLU A 24 3.31 -9.37 -17.63
N ASN A 25 4.24 -8.54 -17.14
CA ASN A 25 5.26 -8.99 -16.18
C ASN A 25 4.94 -8.62 -14.72
N LEU A 26 4.45 -7.40 -14.46
CA LEU A 26 4.23 -6.93 -13.08
C LEU A 26 3.29 -7.84 -12.24
N PRO A 27 2.16 -8.37 -12.76
CA PRO A 27 1.29 -9.23 -11.95
C PRO A 27 2.00 -10.48 -11.42
N ASN A 28 2.89 -11.07 -12.22
CA ASN A 28 3.66 -12.25 -11.85
C ASN A 28 4.73 -11.92 -10.80
N ASP A 29 5.45 -10.81 -10.96
CA ASP A 29 6.41 -10.32 -9.98
C ASP A 29 5.74 -10.04 -8.62
N LEU A 30 4.63 -9.31 -8.62
CA LEU A 30 3.84 -9.06 -7.40
C LEU A 30 3.33 -10.36 -6.79
N GLN A 31 2.83 -11.31 -7.60
CA GLN A 31 2.39 -12.62 -7.12
C GLN A 31 3.51 -13.39 -6.42
N ARG A 32 4.75 -13.37 -6.94
CA ARG A 32 5.90 -14.02 -6.29
C ARG A 32 6.17 -13.45 -4.90
N HIS A 33 6.16 -12.13 -4.75
CA HIS A 33 6.35 -11.48 -3.45
C HIS A 33 5.17 -11.70 -2.50
N LEU A 34 3.94 -11.68 -2.99
CA LEU A 34 2.74 -12.00 -2.21
C LEU A 34 2.68 -13.48 -1.78
N SER A 35 3.30 -14.38 -2.54
CA SER A 35 3.42 -15.81 -2.18
C SER A 35 4.39 -15.98 -1.00
N ARG A 36 5.57 -15.36 -1.06
CA ARG A 36 6.49 -15.29 0.09
C ARG A 36 5.85 -14.64 1.32
N MET A 37 5.05 -13.57 1.14
CA MET A 37 4.30 -12.94 2.23
C MET A 37 3.37 -13.94 2.94
N ARG A 38 2.67 -14.79 2.18
CA ARG A 38 1.78 -15.83 2.73
C ARG A 38 2.54 -16.92 3.47
N GLU A 39 3.71 -17.31 2.98
CA GLU A 39 4.60 -18.28 3.65
C GLU A 39 5.07 -17.73 5.02
N LEU A 40 5.55 -16.48 5.05
CA LEU A 40 5.94 -15.77 6.28
C LEU A 40 4.74 -15.59 7.24
N ASP A 41 3.53 -15.38 6.72
CA ASP A 41 2.31 -15.30 7.52
C ASP A 41 1.96 -16.62 8.24
N VAL A 42 2.25 -17.77 7.62
CA VAL A 42 2.02 -19.08 8.25
C VAL A 42 3.01 -19.30 9.38
N THR A 43 4.30 -19.12 9.13
CA THR A 43 5.35 -19.32 10.15
C THR A 43 5.22 -18.32 11.30
N TYR A 44 4.86 -17.06 11.01
CA TYR A 44 4.57 -16.05 12.04
C TYR A 44 3.45 -16.51 13.00
N ARG A 45 2.33 -17.05 12.46
CA ARG A 45 1.21 -17.53 13.28
C ARG A 45 1.58 -18.73 14.13
N GLU A 46 2.46 -19.61 13.64
CA GLU A 46 3.01 -20.72 14.42
C GLU A 46 3.86 -20.20 15.58
N CYS A 47 4.76 -19.25 15.34
CA CYS A 47 5.56 -18.61 16.40
C CYS A 47 4.70 -17.91 17.46
N VAL A 48 3.63 -17.22 17.05
CA VAL A 48 2.68 -16.56 17.99
C VAL A 48 1.93 -17.60 18.84
N ARG A 49 1.40 -18.66 18.23
CA ARG A 49 0.69 -19.73 18.98
C ARG A 49 1.61 -20.44 19.97
N ASP A 50 2.87 -20.65 19.60
CA ASP A 50 3.87 -21.24 20.49
C ASP A 50 4.23 -20.26 21.63
N ALA A 51 4.36 -18.96 21.34
CA ALA A 51 4.52 -17.93 22.36
C ALA A 51 3.34 -17.88 23.33
N GLU A 52 2.09 -17.89 22.86
CA GLU A 52 0.88 -17.98 23.70
C GLU A 52 0.91 -19.22 24.60
N SER A 53 1.32 -20.37 24.05
CA SER A 53 1.45 -21.63 24.78
C SER A 53 2.51 -21.56 25.89
N TYR A 54 3.65 -20.93 25.64
CA TYR A 54 4.69 -20.72 26.66
C TYR A 54 4.29 -19.65 27.69
N LEU A 55 3.60 -18.58 27.28
CA LEU A 55 3.06 -17.56 28.17
C LEU A 55 2.05 -18.15 29.15
N ALA A 56 1.12 -19.00 28.67
CA ALA A 56 0.16 -19.71 29.50
C ALA A 56 0.88 -20.57 30.57
N LEU A 57 1.94 -21.29 30.20
CA LEU A 57 2.78 -22.04 31.14
C LEU A 57 3.55 -21.14 32.12
N CYS A 58 3.94 -19.92 31.73
CA CYS A 58 4.59 -18.98 32.63
C CYS A 58 3.63 -18.49 33.73
N ILE A 59 2.39 -18.12 33.37
CA ILE A 59 1.40 -17.57 34.30
C ILE A 59 0.62 -18.63 35.08
N ALA A 60 0.64 -19.90 34.64
CA ALA A 60 -0.15 -20.96 35.25
C ALA A 60 0.16 -21.14 36.76
N PRO A 61 -0.88 -21.23 37.62
CA PRO A 61 -0.71 -21.44 39.05
C PRO A 61 -0.06 -22.79 39.34
N HIS A 62 0.64 -22.89 40.47
CA HIS A 62 1.38 -24.09 40.89
C HIS A 62 2.42 -24.63 39.89
N THR A 63 2.85 -23.81 38.92
CA THR A 63 3.96 -24.18 38.02
C THR A 63 5.30 -24.04 38.73
N GLU A 64 6.03 -25.16 38.82
CA GLU A 64 7.43 -25.25 39.27
C GLU A 64 8.32 -24.16 38.67
N GLU A 65 9.13 -23.50 39.51
CA GLU A 65 9.96 -22.36 39.09
C GLU A 65 10.92 -22.71 37.94
N LYS A 66 11.58 -23.87 38.01
CA LYS A 66 12.44 -24.38 36.92
C LYS A 66 11.68 -24.64 35.63
N ARG A 67 10.38 -24.97 35.70
CA ARG A 67 9.52 -25.14 34.52
C ARG A 67 9.10 -23.78 33.96
N ARG A 68 8.71 -22.84 34.83
CA ARG A 68 8.39 -21.45 34.48
C ARG A 68 9.57 -20.75 33.81
N GLN A 69 10.79 -20.90 34.33
CA GLN A 69 12.00 -20.29 33.76
C GLN A 69 12.34 -20.87 32.37
N ARG A 70 12.19 -22.18 32.16
CA ARG A 70 12.35 -22.77 30.82
C ARG A 70 11.25 -22.32 29.84
N ALA A 71 10.02 -22.14 30.31
CA ALA A 71 8.94 -21.59 29.49
C ALA A 71 9.22 -20.13 29.11
N ALA A 72 9.74 -19.31 30.04
CA ALA A 72 10.09 -17.91 29.78
C ALA A 72 11.21 -17.76 28.74
N ILE A 73 12.24 -18.61 28.79
CA ILE A 73 13.29 -18.64 27.76
C ILE A 73 12.71 -19.00 26.39
N ARG A 74 11.84 -20.02 26.31
CA ARG A 74 11.21 -20.41 25.04
C ARG A 74 10.27 -19.35 24.49
N LEU A 75 9.49 -18.71 25.36
CA LEU A 75 8.67 -17.55 25.03
C LEU A 75 9.52 -16.42 24.41
N GLN A 76 10.65 -16.09 25.04
CA GLN A 76 11.57 -15.10 24.50
C GLN A 76 12.08 -15.50 23.11
N THR A 77 12.49 -16.75 22.90
CA THR A 77 12.91 -17.24 21.57
C THR A 77 11.79 -17.14 20.54
N SER A 78 10.58 -17.61 20.85
CA SER A 78 9.43 -17.51 19.94
C SER A 78 9.07 -16.07 19.57
N LEU A 79 9.19 -15.12 20.52
CA LEU A 79 8.96 -13.70 20.26
C LEU A 79 10.04 -13.05 19.40
N VAL A 80 11.32 -13.40 19.61
CA VAL A 80 12.43 -12.94 18.76
C VAL A 80 12.23 -13.43 17.33
N THR A 81 11.95 -14.71 17.12
CA THR A 81 11.69 -15.25 15.77
C THR A 81 10.43 -14.67 15.13
N ALA A 82 9.38 -14.41 15.90
CA ALA A 82 8.20 -13.70 15.39
C ALA A 82 8.52 -12.26 14.95
N GLN A 83 9.44 -11.57 15.64
CA GLN A 83 9.92 -10.24 15.24
C GLN A 83 10.77 -10.32 13.96
N GLU A 84 11.71 -11.26 13.87
CA GLU A 84 12.55 -11.47 12.67
C GLU A 84 11.69 -11.72 11.42
N ILE A 85 10.64 -12.56 11.54
CA ILE A 85 9.65 -12.77 10.47
C ILE A 85 8.86 -11.48 10.16
N GLY A 86 8.55 -10.67 11.17
CA GLY A 86 7.94 -9.35 11.01
C GLY A 86 8.79 -8.39 10.17
N ASP A 87 10.10 -8.34 10.45
CA ASP A 87 11.07 -7.52 9.71
C ASP A 87 11.24 -8.02 8.26
N GLU A 88 11.27 -9.34 8.03
CA GLU A 88 11.22 -9.92 6.68
C GLU A 88 9.95 -9.55 5.91
N LYS A 89 8.78 -9.56 6.58
CA LYS A 89 7.52 -9.11 5.97
C LYS A 89 7.57 -7.63 5.59
N LEU A 90 8.10 -6.76 6.45
CA LEU A 90 8.30 -5.35 6.12
C LEU A 90 9.20 -5.19 4.89
N GLN A 91 10.28 -5.97 4.78
CA GLN A 91 11.14 -5.98 3.58
C GLN A 91 10.38 -6.40 2.32
N VAL A 92 9.51 -7.41 2.39
CA VAL A 92 8.68 -7.84 1.24
C VAL A 92 7.66 -6.76 0.85
N VAL A 93 7.05 -6.04 1.81
CA VAL A 93 6.16 -4.89 1.52
C VAL A 93 6.93 -3.75 0.85
N GLN A 94 8.13 -3.42 1.33
CA GLN A 94 8.96 -2.38 0.73
C GLN A 94 9.26 -2.69 -0.74
N VAL A 95 9.71 -3.92 -1.03
CA VAL A 95 9.97 -4.35 -2.41
C VAL A 95 8.71 -4.32 -3.28
N LEU A 96 7.56 -4.74 -2.76
CA LEU A 96 6.27 -4.64 -3.46
C LEU A 96 5.92 -3.19 -3.82
N GLN A 97 6.09 -2.24 -2.88
CA GLN A 97 5.89 -0.82 -3.14
C GLN A 97 6.86 -0.32 -4.21
N ASP A 98 8.17 -0.56 -4.04
CA ASP A 98 9.21 -0.10 -4.97
C ASP A 98 8.97 -0.57 -6.41
N LEU A 99 8.50 -1.81 -6.62
CA LEU A 99 8.13 -2.32 -7.94
C LEU A 99 6.96 -1.54 -8.56
N ILE A 100 5.86 -1.37 -7.82
CA ILE A 100 4.65 -0.67 -8.29
C ILE A 100 4.99 0.79 -8.59
N ASP A 101 5.64 1.47 -7.64
CA ASP A 101 6.07 2.85 -7.72
C ASP A 101 6.97 3.12 -8.93
N ASN A 102 7.91 2.21 -9.21
CA ASN A 102 8.82 2.34 -10.35
C ASN A 102 8.10 2.21 -11.69
N LYS A 103 7.20 1.23 -11.82
CA LYS A 103 6.38 1.07 -13.04
C LYS A 103 5.43 2.26 -13.23
N GLN A 104 4.77 2.71 -12.16
CA GLN A 104 3.88 3.87 -12.20
C GLN A 104 4.63 5.14 -12.62
N ARG A 105 5.76 5.47 -11.97
CA ARG A 105 6.57 6.65 -12.34
C ARG A 105 7.09 6.59 -13.77
N GLY A 106 7.41 5.40 -14.28
CA GLY A 106 7.77 5.20 -15.69
C GLY A 106 6.63 5.59 -16.63
N LEU A 107 5.46 4.99 -16.43
CA LEU A 107 4.26 5.25 -17.24
C LEU A 107 3.78 6.69 -17.16
N ASP A 108 3.72 7.28 -15.96
CA ASP A 108 3.35 8.69 -15.77
C ASP A 108 4.33 9.63 -16.50
N GLY A 109 5.62 9.29 -16.48
CA GLY A 109 6.68 10.01 -17.19
C GLY A 109 6.53 9.96 -18.71
N ASP A 110 6.24 8.79 -19.26
CA ASP A 110 6.07 8.59 -20.70
C ASP A 110 4.74 9.18 -21.22
N HIS A 111 3.66 9.00 -20.44
CA HIS A 111 2.36 9.64 -20.71
C HIS A 111 2.51 11.16 -20.78
N LYS A 112 3.20 11.78 -19.81
CA LYS A 112 3.43 13.23 -19.78
C LYS A 112 4.23 13.71 -20.99
N LYS A 113 5.25 12.98 -21.45
CA LYS A 113 6.00 13.32 -22.68
C LYS A 113 5.07 13.29 -23.90
N LEU A 114 4.26 12.23 -24.02
CA LEU A 114 3.34 12.05 -25.13
C LEU A 114 2.27 13.16 -25.18
N VAL A 115 1.59 13.44 -24.07
CA VAL A 115 0.61 14.54 -23.96
C VAL A 115 1.25 15.89 -24.29
N THR A 116 2.43 16.19 -23.74
CA THR A 116 3.14 17.46 -24.02
C THR A 116 3.47 17.61 -25.52
N CYS A 117 3.79 16.50 -26.21
CA CYS A 117 4.04 16.51 -27.64
C CYS A 117 2.76 16.81 -28.45
N LEU A 118 1.63 16.23 -28.06
CA LEU A 118 0.33 16.43 -28.69
C LEU A 118 -0.24 17.84 -28.46
N ASP A 119 -0.07 18.41 -27.26
CA ASP A 119 -0.52 19.78 -26.92
C ASP A 119 0.21 20.88 -27.73
N VAL A 120 1.46 20.61 -28.13
CA VAL A 120 2.23 21.48 -29.03
C VAL A 120 1.63 21.46 -30.45
N ASN A 121 1.05 20.33 -30.87
CA ASN A 121 0.42 20.18 -32.18
C ASN A 121 -0.94 20.93 -32.24
N THR A 122 -1.77 20.86 -31.19
CA THR A 122 -3.08 21.57 -31.15
C THR A 122 -2.95 23.09 -31.10
N ASN A 123 -1.89 23.65 -30.50
CA ASN A 123 -1.68 25.10 -30.45
C ASN A 123 -1.10 25.72 -31.74
N GLY A 124 -0.78 24.90 -32.75
CA GLY A 124 -0.36 25.38 -34.08
C GLY A 124 -1.49 25.95 -34.94
N GLY A 125 -2.76 25.78 -34.53
CA GLY A 125 -3.95 26.27 -35.22
C GLY A 125 -4.66 27.40 -34.48
N THR A 126 -4.55 28.63 -34.97
CA THR A 126 -5.46 29.74 -34.62
C THR A 126 -6.88 29.40 -35.15
N SER A 127 -8.01 29.64 -34.47
CA SER A 127 -8.29 30.37 -33.22
C SER A 127 -9.54 29.81 -32.53
N LYS A 128 -9.57 29.79 -31.19
CA LYS A 128 -10.47 30.59 -30.34
C LYS A 128 -10.43 30.10 -28.88
N LYS A 129 -10.01 31.01 -28.01
CA LYS A 129 -10.02 30.85 -26.55
C LYS A 129 -11.29 31.51 -26.03
N ASP A 130 -12.34 30.74 -25.74
CA ASP A 130 -13.50 31.24 -25.00
C ASP A 130 -13.27 31.10 -23.48
N PRO A 131 -13.52 32.16 -22.67
CA PRO A 131 -13.17 32.14 -21.25
C PRO A 131 -14.34 31.74 -20.32
N SER A 132 -14.29 30.51 -19.81
CA SER A 132 -14.91 30.05 -18.53
C SER A 132 -16.45 30.12 -18.40
N PRO A 133 -17.06 29.30 -17.52
CA PRO A 133 -17.24 29.73 -16.12
C PRO A 133 -16.54 28.82 -15.10
N PRO A 134 -16.39 29.23 -13.83
CA PRO A 134 -15.72 28.44 -12.82
C PRO A 134 -16.60 27.26 -12.37
N ALA A 135 -15.97 26.11 -12.11
CA ALA A 135 -16.64 24.99 -11.47
C ALA A 135 -17.10 25.40 -10.07
N GLU A 136 -18.39 25.21 -9.78
CA GLU A 136 -18.93 25.34 -8.43
C GLU A 136 -18.22 24.35 -7.50
N PRO A 137 -17.87 24.73 -6.26
CA PRO A 137 -17.32 23.78 -5.31
C PRO A 137 -18.42 22.78 -4.94
N VAL A 138 -18.30 21.53 -5.43
CA VAL A 138 -19.13 20.41 -4.97
C VAL A 138 -18.90 20.25 -3.47
N ARG A 139 -19.88 20.78 -2.73
CA ARG A 139 -19.88 20.84 -1.27
C ARG A 139 -20.10 19.42 -0.76
N LEU A 140 -19.02 18.72 -0.39
CA LEU A 140 -19.16 17.50 0.41
C LEU A 140 -19.95 17.86 1.67
N GLU A 141 -21.15 17.30 1.79
CA GLU A 141 -21.93 17.37 3.02
C GLU A 141 -21.26 16.50 4.07
N LYS A 142 -20.29 17.10 4.77
CA LYS A 142 -19.76 16.56 6.01
C LYS A 142 -20.80 16.76 7.10
N GLU A 143 -21.78 15.87 7.15
CA GLU A 143 -22.75 15.81 8.23
C GLU A 143 -22.03 15.42 9.53
N ALA A 144 -21.77 16.42 10.37
CA ALA A 144 -21.14 16.25 11.67
C ALA A 144 -21.70 17.27 12.67
N THR A 145 -22.62 16.76 13.49
CA THR A 145 -22.83 17.17 14.89
C THR A 145 -23.60 18.48 15.17
N THR A 146 -24.82 18.32 15.66
CA THR A 146 -25.29 19.04 16.85
C THR A 146 -25.70 18.02 17.93
N PRO A 147 -25.26 18.16 19.20
CA PRO A 147 -25.57 17.21 20.26
C PRO A 147 -26.91 17.56 20.95
N PRO A 148 -27.72 16.57 21.39
CA PRO A 148 -28.80 16.79 22.33
C PRO A 148 -28.27 16.86 23.77
N GLU A 149 -28.53 18.00 24.40
CA GLU A 149 -28.73 18.28 25.83
C GLU A 149 -28.09 17.40 26.92
N GLN A 150 -27.38 18.09 27.83
CA GLN A 150 -27.02 17.58 29.16
C GLN A 150 -28.28 17.31 29.99
N GLN A 151 -28.61 16.05 30.23
CA GLN A 151 -29.44 15.69 31.38
C GLN A 151 -28.56 15.47 32.61
N THR A 152 -28.59 16.43 33.53
CA THR A 152 -28.06 16.26 34.89
C THR A 152 -28.99 15.34 35.70
N PRO A 153 -28.47 14.41 36.52
CA PRO A 153 -29.31 13.50 37.29
C PRO A 153 -29.90 14.21 38.52
N THR A 154 -31.23 14.13 38.67
CA THR A 154 -31.94 14.49 39.90
C THR A 154 -32.41 13.22 40.64
N PRO A 155 -32.01 13.00 41.90
CA PRO A 155 -32.75 12.18 42.87
C PRO A 155 -33.89 13.03 43.49
N PRO A 156 -34.61 12.62 44.55
CA PRO A 156 -34.71 11.31 45.21
C PRO A 156 -36.11 10.71 44.86
N PRO A 157 -36.98 10.14 45.74
CA PRO A 157 -36.90 9.89 47.19
C PRO A 157 -35.98 8.71 47.57
#